data_AF-A0A7Y5RSF4-F1
#
_entry.id   AF-A0A7Y5RSF4-F1
#
_cell.length_a   1.000
_cell.length_b   1.000
_cell.length_c   1.000
_cell.angle_alpha   90.00
_cell.angle_beta   90.00
_cell.angle_gamma   90.00
#
_symmetry.space_group_name_H-M   'P 1'
#
loop_
_entity.id
_entity.type
_entity.pdbx_description
1 polymer ?
#
loop_
_entity_poly.entity_id
_entity_poly.type
_entity_poly.pdbx_seq_one_letter_code
_entity_poly.pdbx_strand_id
1 'polypeptide(L)'
;MSAAPDPRAVIVRAPNVSYSSLDGEVLVIDTSRRKSHRLLETASFIWQRCDGRNTVDDIVAAMTSVYDVAHDDAERDVREMVGQWIDAGIAKQA
;
A
#
# COMPACT_ATOMS: atom_id res chain seq x y z
N MET A 1 7.90 -16.64 1.20
CA MET A 1 6.58 -16.07 0.90
C MET A 1 6.02 -15.61 2.22
N SER A 2 5.91 -14.31 2.43
CA SER A 2 5.22 -13.78 3.60
C SER A 2 3.72 -14.06 3.47
N ALA A 3 3.04 -14.24 4.60
CA ALA A 3 1.60 -14.45 4.58
C ALA A 3 0.91 -13.17 4.08
N ALA A 4 -0.11 -13.33 3.22
CA ALA A 4 -0.93 -12.19 2.80
C ALA A 4 -1.46 -11.44 4.03
N PRO A 5 -1.52 -10.10 4.00
CA PRO A 5 -1.98 -9.34 5.15
C PRO A 5 -3.41 -9.72 5.54
N ASP A 6 -3.71 -9.62 6.84
CA ASP A 6 -5.07 -9.81 7.35
C ASP A 6 -5.99 -8.72 6.76
N PRO A 7 -7.14 -9.08 6.18
CA PRO A 7 -8.13 -8.12 5.67
C PRO A 7 -8.51 -7.02 6.67
N ARG A 8 -8.50 -7.34 7.98
CA ARG A 8 -8.84 -6.39 9.06
C ARG A 8 -7.65 -5.66 9.64
N ALA A 9 -6.42 -5.94 9.20
CA ALA A 9 -5.25 -5.25 9.70
C ALA A 9 -5.21 -3.80 9.20
N VAL A 10 -4.98 -2.87 10.11
CA VAL A 10 -4.69 -1.48 9.77
C VAL A 10 -3.27 -1.38 9.22
N ILE A 11 -3.11 -0.72 8.08
CA ILE A 11 -1.81 -0.59 7.42
C ILE A 11 -1.23 0.81 7.66
N VAL A 12 0.02 0.84 8.12
CA VAL A 12 0.76 2.08 8.38
C VAL A 12 2.11 2.05 7.68
N ARG A 13 2.51 3.18 7.08
CA ARG A 13 3.85 3.36 6.52
C ARG A 13 4.92 3.20 7.59
N ALA A 14 6.06 2.60 7.22
CA ALA A 14 7.17 2.43 8.14
C ALA A 14 7.82 3.79 8.45
N PRO A 15 8.28 4.05 9.69
CA PRO A 15 8.80 5.37 10.09
C PRO A 15 10.13 5.75 9.43
N ASN A 16 10.84 4.78 8.84
CA ASN A 16 12.11 4.96 8.13
C ASN A 16 11.94 5.38 6.65
N VAL A 17 10.71 5.64 6.21
CA VAL A 17 10.44 6.04 4.83
C VAL A 17 10.05 7.51 4.74
N SER A 18 10.59 8.21 3.75
CA SER A 18 10.06 9.49 3.29
C SER A 18 9.39 9.27 1.93
N TYR A 19 8.36 10.04 1.61
CA TYR A 19 7.71 9.95 0.30
C TYR A 19 7.30 11.33 -0.22
N SER A 20 7.21 11.45 -1.54
CA SER A 20 6.72 12.64 -2.23
C SER A 20 5.82 12.23 -3.38
N SER A 21 4.75 12.98 -3.63
CA SER A 21 3.86 12.78 -4.77
C SER A 21 4.19 13.74 -5.92
N LEU A 22 4.20 13.23 -7.15
CA LEU A 22 4.35 14.00 -8.38
C LEU A 22 3.43 13.41 -9.44
N ASP A 23 2.55 14.23 -10.04
CA ASP A 23 1.65 13.84 -11.14
C ASP A 23 0.86 12.55 -10.89
N GLY A 24 0.35 12.35 -9.66
CA GLY A 24 -0.43 11.17 -9.27
C GLY A 24 0.40 9.93 -8.93
N GLU A 25 1.71 9.99 -9.10
CA GLU A 25 2.66 8.96 -8.69
C GLU A 25 3.32 9.32 -7.36
N VAL A 26 3.88 8.31 -6.69
CA VAL A 26 4.60 8.48 -5.42
C VAL A 26 5.99 7.90 -5.52
N LEU A 27 6.99 8.69 -5.15
CA LEU A 27 8.35 8.21 -4.90
C LEU A 27 8.52 7.96 -3.41
N VAL A 28 8.75 6.70 -3.04
CA VAL A 28 9.08 6.30 -1.67
C VAL A 28 10.58 6.09 -1.56
N ILE A 29 11.21 6.71 -0.56
CA ILE A 29 12.64 6.57 -0.26
C ILE A 29 12.77 5.84 1.08
N ASP A 30 13.27 4.61 1.05
CA ASP A 30 13.68 3.87 2.25
C ASP A 30 15.11 4.26 2.62
N THR A 31 15.23 5.11 3.63
CA THR A 31 16.51 5.62 4.13
C THR A 31 17.37 4.54 4.80
N SER A 32 16.74 3.50 5.35
CA SER A 32 17.47 2.41 6.04
C SER A 32 18.14 1.48 5.05
N ARG A 33 17.46 1.17 3.94
CA ARG A 33 17.98 0.26 2.90
C ARG A 33 18.62 0.98 1.71
N ARG A 34 18.58 2.32 1.68
CA ARG A 34 19.03 3.18 0.57
C ARG A 34 18.40 2.77 -0.77
N LYS A 35 17.10 2.48 -0.75
CA LYS A 35 16.31 2.12 -1.94
C LYS A 35 15.21 3.14 -2.19
N SER A 36 14.85 3.29 -3.46
CA SER A 36 13.69 4.08 -3.88
C SER A 36 12.70 3.20 -4.62
N HIS A 37 11.42 3.41 -4.36
CA HIS A 37 10.31 2.73 -5.04
C HIS A 37 9.46 3.79 -5.72
N ARG A 38 9.23 3.63 -7.02
CA ARG A 38 8.29 4.46 -7.78
C ARG A 38 6.95 3.73 -7.84
N LEU A 39 5.92 4.36 -7.31
CA LEU A 39 4.56 3.86 -7.30
C LEU A 39 3.80 4.56 -8.41
N LEU A 40 3.25 3.79 -9.35
CA LEU A 40 2.33 4.29 -10.36
C LEU A 40 0.99 4.67 -9.72
N GLU A 41 0.04 5.17 -10.50
CA GLU A 41 -1.23 5.71 -10.02
C GLU A 41 -1.96 4.78 -9.03
N THR A 42 -2.27 3.55 -9.43
CA THR A 42 -3.02 2.59 -8.59
C THR A 42 -2.27 2.22 -7.31
N ALA A 43 -0.95 2.02 -7.41
CA ALA A 43 -0.11 1.76 -6.24
C ALA A 43 -0.03 3.00 -5.32
N SER A 44 0.03 4.20 -5.90
CA SER A 44 0.02 5.46 -5.15
C SER A 44 -1.30 5.67 -4.41
N PHE A 45 -2.42 5.30 -5.03
CA PHE A 45 -3.73 5.33 -4.42
C PHE A 45 -3.82 4.43 -3.17
N ILE A 46 -3.30 3.21 -3.25
CA ILE A 46 -3.22 2.29 -2.11
C ILE A 46 -2.28 2.88 -1.04
N TRP A 47 -1.09 3.35 -1.43
CA TRP A 47 -0.08 3.91 -0.53
C TRP A 47 -0.61 5.09 0.29
N GLN A 48 -1.38 5.97 -0.34
CA GLN A 48 -2.00 7.14 0.30
C GLN A 48 -2.94 6.76 1.45
N ARG A 49 -3.51 5.54 1.43
CA ARG A 49 -4.41 5.02 2.47
C ARG A 49 -3.71 4.20 3.55
N CYS A 50 -2.43 3.85 3.37
CA CYS A 50 -1.59 3.26 4.41
C CYS A 50 -1.14 4.28 5.48
N ASP A 51 -2.05 5.15 5.93
CA ASP A 51 -1.80 6.25 6.87
C ASP A 51 -2.02 5.86 8.34
N GLY A 52 -2.26 4.57 8.62
CA GLY A 52 -2.58 4.05 9.94
C GLY A 52 -4.04 4.21 10.36
N ARG A 53 -4.94 4.51 9.41
CA ARG A 53 -6.39 4.63 9.68
C ARG A 53 -7.27 3.66 8.90
N ASN A 54 -6.75 3.06 7.84
CA ASN A 54 -7.52 2.19 6.96
C ASN A 54 -7.06 0.74 7.14
N THR A 55 -8.03 -0.16 7.25
CA THR A 55 -7.79 -1.61 7.13
C THR A 55 -7.55 -2.00 5.67
N VAL A 56 -7.08 -3.21 5.42
CA VAL A 56 -6.97 -3.74 4.05
C VAL A 56 -8.35 -3.74 3.36
N ASP A 57 -9.42 -4.17 4.05
CA ASP A 57 -10.80 -4.15 3.52
C ASP A 57 -11.25 -2.73 3.17
N ASP A 58 -10.93 -1.72 3.98
CA ASP A 58 -11.27 -0.32 3.66
C ASP A 58 -10.57 0.15 2.38
N ILE A 59 -9.32 -0.29 2.17
CA ILE A 59 -8.56 0.03 0.96
C ILE A 59 -9.15 -0.67 -0.26
N VAL A 60 -9.57 -1.93 -0.13
CA VAL A 60 -10.26 -2.69 -1.19
C VAL A 60 -11.59 -2.03 -1.56
N ALA A 61 -12.40 -1.64 -0.58
CA ALA A 61 -13.64 -0.92 -0.80
C ALA A 61 -13.41 0.43 -1.50
N ALA A 62 -12.34 1.15 -1.15
CA ALA A 62 -11.98 2.38 -1.83
C ALA A 62 -11.54 2.13 -3.28
N MET A 63 -10.82 1.04 -3.53
CA MET A 63 -10.39 0.63 -4.87
C MET A 63 -11.59 0.33 -5.78
N THR A 64 -12.53 -0.50 -5.34
CA THR A 64 -13.73 -0.85 -6.13
C THR A 64 -14.69 0.31 -6.33
N SER A 65 -14.66 1.32 -5.44
CA SER A 65 -15.47 2.53 -5.61
C SER A 65 -14.89 3.52 -6.62
N VAL A 66 -13.58 3.52 -6.84
CA VAL A 66 -12.89 4.49 -7.71
C VAL A 66 -12.53 3.88 -9.06
N TYR A 67 -12.09 2.64 -9.04
CA TYR A 67 -11.75 1.86 -10.22
C TYR A 67 -12.89 0.88 -10.48
N ASP A 68 -13.35 0.79 -11.72
CA ASP A 68 -14.38 -0.17 -12.15
C ASP A 68 -13.78 -1.58 -12.22
N VAL A 69 -13.46 -2.13 -11.05
CA VAL A 69 -12.81 -3.43 -10.87
C VAL A 69 -13.65 -4.31 -9.96
N ALA A 70 -13.63 -5.62 -10.21
CA ALA A 70 -14.32 -6.58 -9.37
C ALA A 70 -13.68 -6.63 -7.97
N HIS A 71 -14.50 -6.89 -6.95
CA HIS A 71 -14.03 -6.96 -5.56
C HIS A 71 -12.90 -7.97 -5.36
N ASP A 72 -13.04 -9.18 -5.91
CA ASP A 72 -12.04 -10.25 -5.73
C ASP A 72 -10.70 -9.90 -6.41
N ASP A 73 -10.74 -9.17 -7.53
CA ASP A 73 -9.53 -8.68 -8.19
C ASP A 73 -8.87 -7.56 -7.36
N ALA A 74 -9.65 -6.60 -6.88
CA ALA A 74 -9.16 -5.54 -6.02
C ALA A 74 -8.58 -6.09 -4.71
N GLU A 75 -9.24 -7.08 -4.09
CA GLU A 75 -8.76 -7.72 -2.86
C GLU A 75 -7.41 -8.38 -3.08
N ARG A 76 -7.28 -9.21 -4.12
CA ARG A 76 -6.02 -9.86 -4.46
C ARG A 76 -4.92 -8.82 -4.69
N ASP A 77 -5.16 -7.84 -5.55
CA ASP A 77 -4.14 -6.88 -5.96
C ASP A 77 -3.68 -5.99 -4.78
N VAL A 78 -4.62 -5.54 -3.93
CA VAL A 78 -4.32 -4.76 -2.72
C VAL A 78 -3.52 -5.59 -1.73
N ARG A 79 -3.93 -6.85 -1.47
CA ARG A 79 -3.24 -7.72 -0.51
C ARG A 79 -1.84 -8.09 -0.98
N GLU A 80 -1.68 -8.37 -2.26
CA GLU A 80 -0.36 -8.62 -2.86
C GLU A 80 0.54 -7.38 -2.76
N MET A 81 0.04 -6.20 -3.13
CA MET A 81 0.82 -4.96 -3.08
C MET A 81 1.24 -4.60 -1.65
N VAL A 82 0.30 -4.63 -0.70
CA VAL A 82 0.58 -4.34 0.71
C VAL A 82 1.54 -5.37 1.28
N GLY A 83 1.37 -6.66 0.94
CA GLY A 83 2.30 -7.73 1.34
C GLY A 83 3.72 -7.45 0.85
N GLN A 84 3.89 -7.04 -0.41
CA GLN A 84 5.20 -6.67 -0.96
C GLN A 84 5.84 -5.49 -0.22
N TRP A 85 5.05 -4.51 0.22
CA TRP A 85 5.56 -3.36 0.99
C TRP A 85 5.93 -3.71 2.42
N ILE A 86 5.20 -4.62 3.05
CA ILE A 86 5.54 -5.17 4.36
C ILE A 86 6.86 -5.94 4.25
N ASP A 87 7.01 -6.79 3.24
CA ASP A 87 8.23 -7.58 3.00
C ASP A 87 9.43 -6.69 2.66
N ALA A 88 9.21 -5.63 1.89
CA ALA A 88 10.22 -4.61 1.62
C ALA A 88 10.57 -3.77 2.86
N GLY A 89 9.74 -3.82 3.91
CA GLY A 89 9.90 -3.05 5.15
C GLY A 89 9.63 -1.56 4.99
N ILE A 90 8.73 -1.19 4.07
CA ILE A 90 8.28 0.19 3.84
C ILE A 90 6.85 0.45 4.36
N ALA A 91 6.11 -0.61 4.70
CA ALA A 91 4.85 -0.57 5.43
C ALA A 91 4.82 -1.66 6.52
N LYS A 92 3.85 -1.60 7.43
CA LYS A 92 3.60 -2.63 8.45
C LYS A 92 2.13 -2.66 8.83
N GLN A 93 1.71 -3.79 9.41
CA GLN A 93 0.44 -3.89 10.12
C GLN A 93 0.60 -3.21 11.49
N ALA A 94 -0.42 -2.46 11.90
CA ALA A 94 -0.49 -1.77 13.20
C ALA A 94 -1.27 -2.58 14.23
#